data_AF-A0A7H4PAM7-F1
#
_entry.id   AF-A0A7H4PAM7-F1
#
_cell.length_a   1.000
_cell.length_b   1.000
_cell.length_c   1.000
_cell.angle_alpha   90.00
_cell.angle_beta   90.00
_cell.angle_gamma   90.00
#
_symmetry.space_group_name_H-M   'P 1'
#
loop_
_entity.id
_entity.type
_entity.pdbx_description
1 polymer ?
#
loop_
_entity_poly.entity_id
_entity_poly.type
_entity_poly.pdbx_seq_one_letter_code
_entity_poly.pdbx_strand_id
1 'polypeptide(L)' 'MRVVSGKYEKGMKMRQVRIGKDVVISDALTFMAGDRSHVEEAYPGDILGLHNHGTIQIGDTFTQAK' A
#
# COMPACT_ATOMS: atom_id res chain seq x y z
N MET A 1 -4.29 2.10 4.00
CA MET A 1 -4.19 2.82 2.72
C MET A 1 -5.37 2.42 1.86
N ARG A 2 -6.09 3.36 1.27
CA ARG A 2 -7.15 3.06 0.30
C ARG A 2 -6.54 3.10 -1.10
N VAL A 3 -6.81 2.07 -1.92
CA VAL A 3 -6.43 2.09 -3.33
C VAL A 3 -7.42 3.00 -4.06
N VAL A 4 -6.91 4.05 -4.72
CA VAL A 4 -7.74 5.06 -5.41
C VAL A 4 -7.78 4.83 -6.92
N SER A 5 -6.70 4.28 -7.49
CA SER A 5 -6.56 4.03 -8.92
C SER A 5 -5.49 2.97 -9.18
N GLY A 6 -5.52 2.35 -10.35
CA GLY A 6 -4.53 1.35 -10.76
C GLY A 6 -4.73 0.01 -10.04
N LYS A 7 -3.67 -0.80 -10.04
CA LYS A 7 -3.63 -2.13 -9.42
C LYS A 7 -2.42 -2.18 -8.47
N TYR A 8 -2.65 -2.65 -7.25
CA TYR A 8 -1.56 -3.05 -6.36
C TYR A 8 -1.16 -4.49 -6.68
N GLU A 9 0.14 -4.76 -6.72
CA GLU A 9 0.69 -6.10 -6.82
C GLU A 9 1.73 -6.30 -5.71
N LYS A 10 1.72 -7.47 -5.10
CA LYS A 10 2.66 -7.80 -4.03
C LYS A 10 4.11 -7.63 -4.48
N GLY A 11 4.92 -6.98 -3.65
CA GLY A 11 6.32 -6.70 -3.95
C GLY A 11 6.53 -5.54 -4.93
N MET A 12 5.47 -4.82 -5.34
CA MET A 12 5.64 -3.66 -6.22
C MET A 12 6.43 -2.54 -5.52
N LYS A 13 7.15 -1.78 -6.34
CA LYS A 13 7.85 -0.57 -5.92
C LYS A 13 6.90 0.63 -6.03
N MET A 14 6.70 1.33 -4.92
CA MET A 14 5.84 2.52 -4.83
C MET A 14 6.65 3.74 -4.39
N ARG A 15 6.26 4.91 -4.84
CA ARG A 15 6.84 6.20 -4.40
C ARG A 15 6.01 6.77 -3.26
N GLN A 16 6.60 6.96 -2.08
CA GLN A 16 6.00 7.76 -1.03
C GLN A 16 6.20 9.24 -1.35
N VAL A 17 5.11 9.93 -1.72
CA VAL A 17 5.17 11.27 -2.31
C VAL A 17 5.76 12.29 -1.33
N ARG A 18 5.34 12.28 -0.07
CA ARG A 18 5.75 13.27 0.93
C ARG A 18 7.26 13.32 1.16
N ILE A 19 7.91 12.16 1.28
CA ILE A 19 9.36 12.09 1.57
C ILE A 19 10.21 11.89 0.32
N GLY A 20 9.59 11.71 -0.83
CA GLY A 20 10.30 11.46 -2.08
C GLY A 20 11.21 10.24 -2.00
N LYS A 21 10.73 9.12 -1.44
CA LYS A 21 11.47 7.86 -1.44
C LYS A 21 10.66 6.76 -2.09
N ASP A 22 11.37 5.84 -2.72
CA ASP A 22 10.76 4.63 -3.23
C ASP A 22 10.80 3.54 -2.16
N VAL A 23 9.70 2.83 -2.01
CA VAL A 23 9.51 1.79 -1.00
C VAL A 23 8.98 0.55 -1.71
N VAL A 24 9.55 -0.60 -1.39
CA VAL A 24 9.03 -1.90 -1.83
C VAL A 24 8.01 -2.36 -0.80
N ILE A 25 6.79 -2.67 -1.24
CA ILE A 25 5.73 -3.15 -0.36
C ILE A 25 5.56 -4.66 -0.57
N SER A 26 6.31 -5.45 0.20
CA SER A 26 6.26 -6.92 0.20
C SER A 26 5.08 -7.49 1.01
N ASP A 27 4.72 -6.81 2.10
CA ASP A 27 3.80 -7.34 3.12
C ASP A 27 2.61 -6.42 3.34
N ALA A 28 1.80 -6.25 2.28
CA ALA A 28 0.49 -5.64 2.42
C ALA A 28 -0.53 -6.66 2.94
N LEU A 29 -1.34 -6.23 3.90
CA LEU A 29 -2.45 -7.00 4.44
C LEU A 29 -3.75 -6.49 3.83
N THR A 30 -4.69 -7.38 3.51
CA THR A 30 -6.08 -7.01 3.26
C THR A 30 -6.92 -7.36 4.48
N PHE A 31 -8.03 -6.63 4.64
CA PHE A 31 -9.00 -6.87 5.70
C PHE A 31 -10.26 -7.43 5.06
N MET A 32 -10.45 -8.75 5.13
CA MET A 32 -11.68 -9.41 4.71
C MET A 32 -12.39 -9.95 5.95
N ALA A 33 -13.62 -9.48 6.20
CA ALA A 33 -14.51 -10.01 7.23
C ALA A 33 -13.91 -10.11 8.66
N GLY A 34 -12.98 -9.22 9.01
CA GLY A 34 -12.31 -9.21 10.33
C GLY A 34 -10.98 -9.96 10.37
N ASP A 35 -10.71 -10.80 9.38
CA ASP A 35 -9.44 -11.51 9.24
C ASP A 35 -8.42 -10.70 8.45
N ARG A 36 -7.16 -10.82 8.87
CA ARG A 36 -6.00 -10.25 8.18
C ARG A 36 -5.36 -11.34 7.33
N SER A 37 -5.38 -11.17 6.02
CA SER A 37 -4.68 -12.05 5.08
C SER A 37 -3.67 -11.24 4.25
N HIS A 38 -2.61 -11.90 3.80
CA HIS A 38 -1.71 -11.29 2.82
C HIS A 38 -2.44 -11.10 1.51
N VAL A 39 -2.28 -9.92 0.92
CA VAL A 39 -2.91 -9.58 -0.35
C VAL A 39 -1.89 -9.77 -1.48
N GLU A 40 -2.28 -10.50 -2.51
CA GLU A 40 -1.45 -10.65 -3.72
C GLU A 40 -1.74 -9.51 -4.72
N GLU A 41 -3.01 -9.12 -4.84
CA GLU A 41 -3.46 -8.03 -5.72
C GLU A 41 -4.60 -7.23 -5.08
N ALA A 42 -4.68 -5.93 -5.37
CA ALA A 42 -5.81 -5.09 -4.95
C ALA A 42 -6.17 -4.00 -5.97
N TYR A 43 -7.43 -3.60 -5.95
CA TYR A 43 -8.07 -2.73 -6.94
C TYR A 43 -8.69 -1.48 -6.29
N PRO A 44 -9.12 -0.47 -7.07
CA PRO A 44 -9.67 0.76 -6.53
C PRO A 44 -10.89 0.50 -5.63
N GLY A 45 -10.86 1.04 -4.41
CA GLY A 45 -11.85 0.77 -3.38
C GLY A 45 -11.30 -0.09 -2.23
N ASP A 46 -10.34 -0.95 -2.50
CA ASP A 46 -9.78 -1.86 -1.49
C ASP A 46 -8.98 -1.11 -0.42
N ILE A 47 -8.97 -1.68 0.78
CA ILE A 47 -8.23 -1.17 1.94
C ILE A 47 -7.05 -2.09 2.24
N LEU A 48 -5.85 -1.52 2.09
CA LEU A 48 -4.58 -2.19 2.37
C LEU A 48 -4.00 -1.74 3.71
N GLY A 49 -3.60 -2.70 4.54
CA GLY A 49 -2.74 -2.49 5.69
C GLY A 49 -1.28 -2.48 5.26
N LEU A 50 -0.57 -1.40 5.56
CA LEU A 50 0.88 -1.29 5.32
C LEU A 50 1.60 -1.33 6.66
N HIS A 51 2.65 -2.14 6.74
CA HIS A 51 3.53 -2.16 7.91
C HIS A 51 4.29 -0.83 8.01
N ASN A 52 4.29 -0.22 9.20
CA ASN A 52 4.92 1.08 9.45
C ASN A 52 6.06 0.95 10.46
N HIS A 53 7.26 1.37 10.06
CA HIS A 53 8.45 1.47 10.92
C HIS A 53 8.74 2.93 11.32
N GLY A 54 7.72 3.80 11.30
CA GLY A 54 7.82 5.22 11.66
C GLY A 54 7.91 6.19 10.48
N THR A 55 7.91 5.69 9.24
CA THR A 55 8.03 6.52 8.03
C THR A 55 6.68 6.93 7.44
N ILE A 56 5.59 6.22 7.77
CA ILE A 56 4.25 6.46 7.22
C ILE A 56 3.42 7.29 8.19
N GLN A 57 2.78 8.33 7.67
CA GLN A 57 1.91 9.25 8.40
C GLN A 57 0.49 9.25 7.82
N ILE A 58 -0.48 9.73 8.61
CA ILE A 58 -1.86 9.91 8.12
C ILE A 58 -1.84 10.90 6.96
N GLY A 59 -2.51 10.55 5.87
CA GLY A 59 -2.56 11.36 4.65
C GLY A 59 -1.41 11.12 3.67
N ASP A 60 -0.44 10.25 4.01
CA ASP A 60 0.61 9.90 3.06
C ASP A 60 0.03 9.26 1.78
N THR A 61 0.48 9.79 0.65
CA THR A 61 0.12 9.32 -0.68
C THR A 61 1.25 8.48 -1.25
N PHE A 62 0.88 7.35 -1.85
CA PHE A 62 1.78 6.47 -2.57
C PHE A 62 1.34 6.36 -4.02
N THR A 63 2.27 6.50 -4.96
CA THR A 63 2.00 6.34 -6.39
C THR A 63 2.88 5.24 -6.97
N GLN A 64 2.53 4.71 -8.13
CA GLN A 64 3.44 3.86 -8.89
C GLN A 64 4.70 4.68 -9.20
N ALA A 65 5.88 4.13 -8.86
CA ALA A 65 7.14 4.77 -9.18
C ALA A 65 7.29 4.85 -10.71
N LYS A 66 7.85 5.96 -11.19
CA LYS A 66 8.30 6.08 -12.58
C LYS A 66 9.65 5.40 -12.76
#